data_AF-A0A228J0R6-F1
#
_entry.id   AF-A0A228J0R6-F1
#
_cell.length_a   1.000
_cell.length_b   1.000
_cell.length_c   1.000
_cell.angle_alpha   90.00
_cell.angle_beta   90.00
_cell.angle_gamma   90.00
#
_symmetry.space_group_name_H-M   'P 1'
#
loop_
_entity.id
_entity.type
_entity.pdbx_description
1 polymer ?
#
loop_
_entity_poly.entity_id
_entity_poly.type
_entity_poly.pdbx_seq_one_letter_code
_entity_poly.pdbx_strand_id
1 'polypeptide(L)'
;MGLSQAKFAAACGIGKTAQYTYEAGERTPDAAYLEAAGRLGVDVWYVVLGERTTNDMITTMALRVVLNHVTERLGLDGQQVELALKIAEENERNETTWQRSESDVSATYRLVSQIVDDALVKRDELSQTTLQAVLEGVESELRETRRDISPAKKAAAIGFLYRSFLATGKIDAKAISDALTLAMD
;
A
#
# COMPACT_ATOMS: atom_id res chain seq x y z
N MET A 1 9.45 -16.47 29.09
CA MET A 1 10.31 -16.98 27.99
C MET A 1 11.00 -18.31 28.27
N GLY A 2 10.92 -18.92 29.47
CA GLY A 2 11.34 -20.33 29.69
C GLY A 2 12.83 -20.67 29.52
N LEU A 3 13.66 -19.74 29.05
CA LEU A 3 15.09 -19.91 28.85
C LEU A 3 15.87 -19.59 30.12
N SER A 4 16.91 -20.38 30.41
CA SER A 4 17.92 -19.99 31.39
C SER A 4 18.75 -18.81 30.88
N GLN A 5 19.25 -17.96 31.77
CA GLN A 5 20.09 -16.80 31.45
C GLN A 5 21.25 -17.12 30.48
N ALA A 6 21.93 -18.26 30.67
CA ALA A 6 23.03 -18.68 29.79
C ALA A 6 22.56 -19.04 28.37
N LYS A 7 21.40 -19.69 28.24
CA LYS A 7 20.79 -20.04 26.95
C LYS A 7 20.29 -18.80 26.22
N PHE A 8 19.71 -17.83 26.95
CA PHE A 8 19.28 -16.56 26.37
C PHE A 8 20.48 -15.74 25.89
N ALA A 9 21.52 -15.60 26.72
CA ALA A 9 22.77 -14.94 26.36
C ALA A 9 23.37 -15.52 25.07
N ALA A 10 23.50 -16.86 25.01
CA ALA A 10 24.03 -17.55 23.84
C ALA A 10 23.18 -17.34 22.59
N ALA A 11 21.84 -17.34 22.72
CA ALA A 11 20.94 -17.06 21.61
C ALA A 11 21.05 -15.62 21.09
N CYS A 12 21.44 -14.68 21.94
CA CYS A 12 21.76 -13.29 21.57
C CYS A 12 23.23 -13.08 21.16
N GLY A 13 24.01 -14.16 20.99
CA GLY A 13 25.40 -14.08 20.52
C GLY A 13 26.42 -13.60 21.57
N ILE A 14 26.05 -13.61 22.85
CA ILE A 14 26.90 -13.14 23.96
C ILE A 14 27.13 -14.21 25.02
N GLY A 15 28.13 -14.00 25.88
CA GLY A 15 28.38 -14.84 27.05
C GLY A 15 27.44 -14.54 28.22
N LYS A 16 27.25 -15.52 29.11
CA LYS A 16 26.45 -15.37 30.34
C LYS A 16 26.86 -14.16 31.20
N THR A 17 28.17 -13.89 31.30
CA THR A 17 28.67 -12.73 32.07
C THR A 17 28.22 -11.40 31.47
N ALA A 18 28.20 -11.28 30.14
CA ALA A 18 27.72 -10.07 29.48
C ALA A 18 26.22 -9.85 29.75
N GLN A 19 25.42 -10.91 29.69
CA GLN A 19 24.00 -10.87 30.07
C GLN A 19 23.81 -10.38 31.51
N TYR A 20 24.60 -10.89 32.45
CA TYR A 20 24.57 -10.46 33.84
C TYR A 20 24.87 -8.96 33.98
N THR A 21 25.90 -8.46 33.31
CA THR A 21 26.23 -7.02 33.37
C THR A 21 25.15 -6.13 32.77
N TYR A 22 24.36 -6.62 31.81
CA TYR A 22 23.19 -5.91 31.28
C TYR A 22 22.05 -5.87 32.28
N GLU A 23 21.73 -7.01 32.90
CA GLU A 23 20.66 -7.12 33.91
C GLU A 23 20.98 -6.36 35.20
N ALA A 24 22.27 -6.21 35.54
CA ALA A 24 22.74 -5.40 36.65
C ALA A 24 22.79 -3.88 36.33
N GLY A 25 22.55 -3.48 35.08
CA GLY A 25 22.64 -2.08 34.64
C GLY A 25 24.07 -1.54 34.53
N GLU A 26 25.08 -2.39 34.64
CA GLU A 26 26.50 -1.99 34.55
C GLU A 26 26.93 -1.71 33.10
N ARG A 27 26.27 -2.34 32.13
CA ARG A 27 26.49 -2.13 30.69
C ARG A 27 25.17 -2.11 29.94
N THR A 28 25.17 -1.46 28.77
CA THR A 28 24.02 -1.42 27.87
C THR A 28 24.21 -2.43 26.74
N PRO A 29 23.16 -3.19 26.35
CA PRO A 29 23.20 -4.03 25.16
C PRO A 29 23.37 -3.21 23.88
N ASP A 30 24.03 -3.80 22.88
CA ASP A 30 24.15 -3.19 21.55
C ASP A 30 22.97 -3.56 20.64
N ALA A 31 22.93 -2.95 19.45
CA ALA A 31 21.87 -3.18 18.48
C ALA A 31 21.79 -4.63 17.98
N ALA A 32 22.92 -5.33 17.85
CA ALA A 32 22.96 -6.72 17.39
C ALA A 32 22.35 -7.67 18.43
N TYR A 33 22.65 -7.45 19.71
CA TYR A 33 22.00 -8.15 20.82
C TYR A 33 20.49 -7.88 20.82
N LEU A 34 20.06 -6.63 20.68
CA LEU A 34 18.63 -6.25 20.71
C LEU A 34 17.86 -6.87 19.53
N GLU A 35 18.45 -6.90 18.34
CA GLU A 35 17.88 -7.58 17.18
C GLU A 35 17.69 -9.08 17.46
N ALA A 36 18.73 -9.76 17.96
CA ALA A 36 18.67 -11.18 18.27
C ALA A 36 17.64 -11.49 19.37
N ALA A 37 17.58 -10.66 20.41
CA ALA A 37 16.56 -10.74 21.45
C ALA A 37 15.14 -10.54 20.87
N GLY A 38 14.96 -9.58 19.97
CA GLY A 38 13.70 -9.34 19.28
C GLY A 38 13.20 -10.56 18.50
N ARG A 39 14.09 -11.27 17.80
CA ARG A 39 13.76 -12.53 17.10
C ARG A 39 13.33 -13.66 18.05
N LEU A 40 13.71 -13.60 19.33
CA LEU A 40 13.25 -14.52 20.37
C LEU A 40 11.90 -14.11 20.99
N GLY A 41 11.29 -13.03 20.50
CA GLY A 41 10.01 -12.50 21.00
C GLY A 41 10.16 -11.49 22.14
N VAL A 42 11.36 -10.95 22.38
CA VAL A 42 11.53 -9.82 23.31
C VAL A 42 10.94 -8.57 22.70
N ASP A 43 10.09 -7.89 23.45
CA ASP A 43 9.63 -6.54 23.13
C ASP A 43 10.79 -5.55 23.28
N VAL A 44 11.52 -5.32 22.19
CA VAL A 44 12.70 -4.43 22.16
C VAL A 44 12.30 -2.99 22.48
N TRP A 45 11.09 -2.56 22.06
CA TRP A 45 10.56 -1.24 22.41
C TRP A 45 10.48 -1.07 23.93
N TYR A 46 9.99 -2.08 24.64
CA TYR A 46 9.97 -2.10 26.10
C TYR A 46 11.37 -2.11 26.72
N VAL A 47 12.30 -2.87 26.16
CA VAL A 47 13.68 -2.92 26.68
C VAL A 47 14.38 -1.56 26.57
N VAL A 48 14.14 -0.82 25.49
CA VAL A 48 14.84 0.44 25.20
C VAL A 48 14.13 1.64 25.84
N LEU A 49 12.80 1.69 25.78
CA LEU A 49 12.01 2.87 26.16
C LEU A 49 11.22 2.68 27.46
N GLY A 50 11.16 1.45 27.99
CA GLY A 50 10.38 1.14 29.19
C GLY A 50 8.87 1.03 28.96
N GLU A 51 8.40 1.25 27.73
CA GLU A 51 7.00 1.22 27.35
C GLU A 51 6.69 -0.09 26.61
N ARG A 52 5.61 -0.79 27.00
CA ARG A 52 5.23 -2.01 26.29
C ARG A 52 4.66 -1.65 24.93
N THR A 53 5.05 -2.41 23.90
CA THR A 53 4.35 -2.37 22.63
C THR A 53 2.89 -2.74 22.85
N THR A 54 1.97 -1.83 22.51
CA THR A 54 0.53 -2.07 22.64
C THR A 54 -0.06 -2.58 21.33
N ASN A 55 -1.20 -3.28 21.42
CA ASN A 55 -1.95 -3.69 20.23
C ASN A 55 -2.39 -2.48 19.39
N ASP A 56 -2.69 -1.33 20.02
CA ASP A 56 -3.09 -0.11 19.31
C ASP A 56 -1.92 0.49 18.51
N MET A 57 -0.70 0.47 19.06
CA MET A 57 0.49 0.90 18.34
C MET A 57 0.76 -0.02 17.13
N ILE A 58 0.69 -1.34 17.33
CA ILE A 58 0.84 -2.31 16.24
C ILE A 58 -0.25 -2.08 15.17
N THR A 59 -1.50 -1.88 15.59
CA THR A 59 -2.63 -1.65 14.69
C THR A 59 -2.43 -0.36 13.89
N THR A 60 -1.93 0.71 14.52
CA THR A 60 -1.64 1.99 13.85
C THR A 60 -0.56 1.83 12.78
N MET A 61 0.51 1.09 13.07
CA MET A 61 1.56 0.76 12.10
C MET A 61 1.01 -0.10 10.95
N ALA A 62 0.17 -1.10 11.25
CA ALA A 62 -0.46 -1.94 10.24
C ALA A 62 -1.42 -1.14 9.34
N LEU A 63 -2.22 -0.25 9.91
CA LEU A 63 -3.10 0.66 9.17
C LEU A 63 -2.31 1.54 8.19
N ARG A 64 -1.12 2.04 8.59
CA ARG A 64 -0.26 2.81 7.69
C ARG A 64 0.18 1.99 6.48
N VAL A 65 0.58 0.74 6.69
CA VAL A 65 0.98 -0.17 5.59
C VAL A 65 -0.19 -0.41 4.64
N VAL A 66 -1.37 -0.71 5.18
CA VAL A 66 -2.59 -0.92 4.39
C VAL A 66 -2.95 0.35 3.61
N LEU A 67 -2.94 1.52 4.27
CA LEU A 67 -3.26 2.80 3.63
C LEU A 67 -2.28 3.14 2.50
N ASN A 68 -0.98 2.92 2.70
CA ASN A 68 0.00 3.13 1.64
C ASN A 68 -0.31 2.25 0.41
N HIS A 69 -0.66 0.99 0.63
CA HIS A 69 -1.04 0.10 -0.48
C HIS A 69 -2.32 0.57 -1.18
N VAL A 70 -3.33 1.01 -0.42
CA VAL A 70 -4.58 1.54 -0.99
C VAL A 70 -4.32 2.81 -1.82
N THR A 71 -3.52 3.73 -1.28
CA THR A 71 -3.09 4.98 -1.94
C THR A 71 -2.45 4.67 -3.29
N GLU A 72 -1.46 3.77 -3.33
CA GLU A 72 -0.80 3.39 -4.58
C GLU A 72 -1.76 2.71 -5.57
N ARG A 73 -2.59 1.78 -5.09
CA ARG A 73 -3.49 0.99 -5.94
C ARG A 73 -4.60 1.81 -6.57
N LEU A 74 -5.10 2.82 -5.85
CA LEU A 74 -6.13 3.73 -6.36
C LEU A 74 -5.53 4.95 -7.08
N GLY A 75 -4.21 5.12 -7.05
CA GLY A 75 -3.54 6.27 -7.66
C GLY A 75 -3.86 7.58 -6.93
N LEU A 76 -4.10 7.51 -5.61
CA LEU A 76 -4.33 8.69 -4.79
C LEU A 76 -3.04 9.53 -4.71
N ASP A 77 -3.18 10.85 -4.60
CA ASP A 77 -2.02 11.73 -4.36
C ASP A 77 -1.47 11.52 -2.94
N GLY A 78 -0.32 10.85 -2.86
CA GLY A 78 0.32 10.53 -1.58
C GLY A 78 0.66 11.76 -0.73
N GLN A 79 0.97 12.91 -1.35
CA GLN A 79 1.24 14.14 -0.58
C GLN A 79 -0.04 14.67 0.06
N GLN A 80 -1.17 14.61 -0.66
CA GLN A 80 -2.47 15.02 -0.12
C GLN A 80 -2.97 14.04 0.95
N VAL A 81 -2.74 12.74 0.79
CA VAL A 81 -3.05 11.74 1.83
C VAL A 81 -2.23 12.00 3.10
N GLU A 82 -0.94 12.31 2.97
CA GLU A 82 -0.10 12.65 4.13
C GLU A 82 -0.58 13.94 4.81
N LEU A 83 -0.98 14.95 4.04
CA LEU A 83 -1.57 16.18 4.58
C LEU A 83 -2.88 15.88 5.34
N ALA A 84 -3.77 15.07 4.77
CA ALA A 84 -5.03 14.69 5.42
C ALA A 84 -4.78 13.96 6.76
N LEU A 85 -3.76 13.11 6.82
CA LEU A 85 -3.36 12.43 8.06
C LEU A 85 -2.83 13.40 9.10
N LYS A 86 -2.00 14.38 8.72
CA LYS A 86 -1.51 15.42 9.65
C LYS A 86 -2.65 16.24 10.24
N ILE A 87 -3.63 16.63 9.41
CA ILE A 87 -4.83 17.36 9.85
C ILE A 87 -5.65 16.49 10.82
N ALA A 88 -5.83 15.21 10.50
CA ALA A 88 -6.54 14.28 11.38
C ALA A 88 -5.84 14.11 12.74
N GLU A 89 -4.51 13.92 12.74
CA GLU A 89 -3.70 13.79 13.97
C GLU A 89 -3.76 15.04 14.84
N GLU A 90 -3.74 16.24 14.22
CA GLU A 90 -3.87 17.51 14.94
C GLU A 90 -5.27 17.68 15.54
N ASN A 91 -6.32 17.29 14.81
CA ASN A 91 -7.70 17.32 15.31
C ASN A 91 -7.87 16.42 16.55
N GLU A 92 -7.41 15.17 16.50
CA GLU A 92 -7.46 14.23 17.64
C GLU A 92 -6.67 14.78 18.85
N ARG A 93 -5.51 15.40 18.63
CA ARG A 93 -4.70 16.03 19.68
C ARG A 93 -5.41 17.23 20.32
N ASN A 94 -6.11 18.03 19.54
CA ASN A 94 -6.86 19.18 20.04
C ASN A 94 -8.09 18.74 20.87
N GLU A 95 -8.75 17.66 20.46
CA GLU A 95 -9.86 17.08 21.23
C GLU A 95 -9.40 16.57 22.60
N THR A 96 -8.27 15.85 22.66
CA THR A 96 -7.74 15.34 23.94
C THR A 96 -7.27 16.41 24.92
N THR A 97 -6.90 17.60 24.43
CA THR A 97 -6.41 18.72 25.27
C THR A 97 -7.50 19.73 25.63
N TRP A 98 -8.77 19.48 25.24
CA TRP A 98 -9.89 20.40 25.40
C TRP A 98 -9.63 21.80 24.80
N GLN A 99 -8.64 21.91 23.92
CA GLN A 99 -8.35 23.12 23.14
C GLN A 99 -9.30 23.12 21.94
N ARG A 100 -10.60 23.31 22.22
CA ARG A 100 -11.62 23.55 21.19
C ARG A 100 -11.35 24.92 20.54
N SER A 101 -10.40 24.96 19.62
CA SER A 101 -10.70 25.60 18.34
C SER A 101 -11.81 24.78 17.69
N GLU A 102 -12.72 25.36 16.93
CA GLU A 102 -13.71 24.62 16.14
C GLU A 102 -12.98 23.54 15.33
N SER A 103 -12.84 22.32 15.86
CA SER A 103 -12.20 21.23 15.17
C SER A 103 -13.12 20.95 14.00
N ASP A 104 -12.76 21.48 12.84
CA ASP A 104 -13.46 21.21 11.60
C ASP A 104 -13.06 19.81 11.21
N VAL A 105 -13.61 18.83 11.92
CA VAL A 105 -13.57 17.41 11.59
C VAL A 105 -14.04 17.23 10.14
N SER A 106 -14.90 18.13 9.63
CA SER A 106 -15.28 18.15 8.22
C SER A 106 -14.13 18.51 7.28
N ALA A 107 -13.08 19.23 7.70
CA ALA A 107 -11.91 19.52 6.86
C ALA A 107 -11.15 18.26 6.46
N THR A 108 -10.91 17.34 7.41
CA THR A 108 -10.29 16.04 7.10
C THR A 108 -11.16 15.26 6.12
N TYR A 109 -12.46 15.14 6.39
CA TYR A 109 -13.38 14.42 5.50
C TYR A 109 -13.45 15.04 4.11
N ARG A 110 -13.52 16.38 4.01
CA ARG A 110 -13.55 17.10 2.74
C ARG A 110 -12.29 16.85 1.92
N LEU A 111 -11.11 16.91 2.54
CA LEU A 111 -9.85 16.66 1.85
C LEU A 111 -9.75 15.21 1.37
N VAL A 112 -10.11 14.24 2.23
CA VAL A 112 -10.12 12.83 1.83
C VAL A 112 -11.09 12.56 0.68
N SER A 113 -12.31 13.12 0.73
CA SER A 113 -13.26 12.99 -0.38
C SER A 113 -12.69 13.57 -1.68
N GLN A 114 -12.10 14.76 -1.63
CA GLN A 114 -11.49 15.38 -2.80
C GLN A 114 -10.38 14.51 -3.41
N ILE A 115 -9.49 13.96 -2.59
CA ILE A 115 -8.41 13.07 -3.05
C ILE A 115 -8.97 11.85 -3.78
N VAL A 116 -10.04 11.26 -3.24
CA VAL A 116 -10.68 10.08 -3.83
C VAL A 116 -11.39 10.46 -5.13
N ASP A 117 -12.15 11.55 -5.14
CA ASP A 117 -12.88 12.03 -6.32
C ASP A 117 -11.92 12.33 -7.48
N ASP A 118 -10.81 13.04 -7.21
CA ASP A 118 -9.79 13.36 -8.21
C ASP A 118 -9.16 12.10 -8.81
N ALA A 119 -8.88 11.09 -7.97
CA ALA A 119 -8.34 9.82 -8.42
C ALA A 119 -9.35 9.02 -9.28
N LEU A 120 -10.63 9.06 -8.92
CA LEU A 120 -11.69 8.42 -9.71
C LEU A 120 -11.87 9.09 -11.07
N VAL A 121 -11.91 10.43 -11.12
CA VAL A 121 -11.98 11.19 -12.37
C VAL A 121 -10.82 10.83 -13.29
N LYS A 122 -9.58 10.86 -12.77
CA LYS A 122 -8.40 10.49 -13.54
C LYS A 122 -8.45 9.06 -14.06
N ARG A 123 -8.96 8.13 -13.25
CA ARG A 123 -9.15 6.73 -13.66
C ARG A 123 -10.17 6.60 -14.78
N ASP A 124 -11.28 7.32 -14.69
CA ASP A 124 -12.33 7.30 -15.71
C ASP A 124 -11.83 7.87 -17.04
N GLU A 125 -11.06 8.96 -17.01
CA GLU A 125 -10.40 9.55 -18.20
C GLU A 125 -9.42 8.58 -18.89
N LEU A 126 -8.57 7.90 -18.12
CA LEU A 126 -7.64 6.89 -18.63
C LEU A 126 -8.40 5.69 -19.23
N SER A 127 -9.49 5.28 -18.56
CA SER A 127 -10.41 4.24 -19.04
C SER A 127 -11.03 4.62 -20.38
N GLN A 128 -11.53 5.85 -20.53
CA GLN A 128 -12.11 6.34 -21.78
C GLN A 128 -11.08 6.38 -22.91
N THR A 129 -9.87 6.89 -22.64
CA THR A 129 -8.80 6.98 -23.63
C THR A 129 -8.35 5.58 -24.08
N THR A 130 -8.24 4.64 -23.14
CA THR A 130 -7.90 3.24 -23.45
C THR A 130 -8.98 2.58 -24.31
N LEU A 131 -10.25 2.76 -23.96
CA LEU A 131 -11.36 2.24 -24.74
C LEU A 131 -11.37 2.80 -26.16
N GLN A 132 -11.16 4.11 -26.31
CA GLN A 132 -11.06 4.75 -27.62
C GLN A 132 -9.94 4.13 -28.46
N ALA A 133 -8.74 3.99 -27.91
CA ALA A 133 -7.61 3.41 -28.63
C ALA A 133 -7.84 1.94 -29.03
N VAL A 134 -8.49 1.15 -28.17
CA VAL A 134 -8.88 -0.24 -28.51
C VAL A 134 -9.88 -0.25 -29.67
N LEU A 135 -10.90 0.62 -29.63
CA LEU A 135 -11.90 0.71 -30.68
C LEU A 135 -11.24 1.11 -32.01
N GLU A 136 -10.45 2.17 -32.02
CA GLU A 136 -9.76 2.66 -33.22
C GLU A 136 -8.80 1.61 -33.80
N GLY A 137 -8.00 0.96 -32.94
CA GLY A 137 -7.05 -0.06 -33.38
C GLY A 137 -7.74 -1.31 -33.95
N VAL A 138 -8.81 -1.78 -33.31
CA VAL A 138 -9.62 -2.90 -33.82
C VAL A 138 -10.25 -2.55 -35.18
N GLU A 139 -10.80 -1.35 -35.32
CA GLU A 139 -11.39 -0.91 -36.59
C GLU A 139 -10.34 -0.76 -37.70
N SER A 140 -9.15 -0.23 -37.39
CA SER A 140 -8.06 -0.11 -38.37
C SER A 140 -7.60 -1.48 -38.85
N GLU A 141 -7.34 -2.41 -37.92
CA GLU A 141 -6.86 -3.76 -38.25
C GLU A 141 -7.88 -4.52 -39.13
N LEU A 142 -9.18 -4.46 -38.80
CA LEU A 142 -10.22 -5.10 -39.60
C LEU A 142 -10.31 -4.50 -41.02
N ARG A 143 -10.17 -3.17 -41.15
CA ARG A 143 -10.17 -2.49 -42.45
C ARG A 143 -8.95 -2.84 -43.29
N GLU A 144 -7.76 -2.83 -42.70
CA GLU A 144 -6.49 -3.14 -43.37
C GLU A 144 -6.43 -4.60 -43.83
N THR A 145 -6.86 -5.51 -42.97
CA THR A 145 -6.90 -6.95 -43.29
C THR A 145 -8.11 -7.35 -44.13
N ARG A 146 -9.06 -6.43 -44.36
CA ARG A 146 -10.37 -6.66 -45.02
C ARG A 146 -11.13 -7.85 -44.42
N ARG A 147 -11.01 -8.03 -43.10
CA ARG A 147 -11.67 -9.10 -42.35
C ARG A 147 -13.05 -8.63 -41.90
N ASP A 148 -14.02 -9.55 -41.96
CA ASP A 148 -15.35 -9.34 -41.41
C ASP A 148 -15.59 -10.34 -40.28
N ILE A 149 -16.02 -9.83 -39.13
CA ILE A 149 -16.30 -10.63 -37.94
C ILE A 149 -17.65 -10.21 -37.36
N SER A 150 -18.37 -11.16 -36.74
CA SER A 150 -19.66 -10.87 -36.16
C SER A 150 -19.56 -9.81 -35.04
N PRO A 151 -20.61 -8.99 -34.82
CA PRO A 151 -20.62 -8.01 -33.73
C PRO A 151 -20.30 -8.61 -32.36
N ALA A 152 -20.74 -9.85 -32.11
CA ALA A 152 -20.46 -10.56 -30.86
C ALA A 152 -18.98 -10.90 -30.70
N LYS A 153 -18.33 -11.42 -31.75
CA LYS A 153 -16.88 -11.72 -31.76
C LYS A 153 -16.05 -10.44 -31.59
N LYS A 154 -16.47 -9.35 -32.23
CA LYS A 154 -15.84 -8.02 -32.11
C LYS A 154 -15.92 -7.46 -30.68
N ALA A 155 -17.10 -7.50 -30.07
CA ALA A 155 -17.29 -7.04 -28.69
C ALA A 155 -16.45 -7.84 -27.68
N ALA A 156 -16.34 -9.17 -27.89
CA ALA A 156 -15.50 -10.03 -27.06
C ALA A 156 -14.00 -9.65 -27.16
N ALA A 157 -13.50 -9.43 -28.38
CA ALA A 157 -12.12 -9.00 -28.62
C ALA A 157 -11.84 -7.62 -27.99
N ILE A 158 -12.72 -6.64 -28.19
CA ILE A 158 -12.62 -5.31 -27.56
C ILE A 158 -12.59 -5.42 -26.04
N GLY A 159 -13.50 -6.20 -25.44
CA GLY A 159 -13.54 -6.38 -23.99
C GLY A 159 -12.29 -7.05 -23.43
N PHE A 160 -11.71 -8.02 -24.16
CA PHE A 160 -10.45 -8.66 -23.80
C PHE A 160 -9.27 -7.67 -23.85
N LEU A 161 -9.12 -6.96 -24.98
CA LEU A 161 -8.06 -5.97 -25.19
C LEU A 161 -8.14 -4.83 -24.18
N TYR A 162 -9.34 -4.31 -23.94
CA TYR A 162 -9.60 -3.26 -22.96
C TYR A 162 -9.14 -3.64 -21.55
N ARG A 163 -9.51 -4.84 -21.07
CA ARG A 163 -9.05 -5.32 -19.75
C ARG A 163 -7.54 -5.51 -19.71
N SER A 164 -6.94 -6.03 -20.77
CA SER A 164 -5.49 -6.24 -20.86
C SER A 164 -4.72 -4.91 -20.82
N PHE A 165 -5.17 -3.92 -21.59
CA PHE A 165 -4.53 -2.61 -21.66
C PHE A 165 -4.75 -1.78 -20.40
N LEU A 166 -5.91 -1.89 -19.74
CA LEU A 166 -6.11 -1.32 -18.41
C LEU A 166 -5.15 -1.90 -17.37
N ALA A 167 -4.91 -3.22 -17.40
CA ALA A 167 -4.01 -3.87 -16.45
C ALA A 167 -2.53 -3.52 -16.68
N THR A 168 -2.13 -3.32 -17.94
CA THR A 168 -0.74 -3.09 -18.33
C THR A 168 -0.38 -1.62 -18.54
N GLY A 169 -1.37 -0.75 -18.70
CA GLY A 169 -1.21 0.66 -19.07
C GLY A 169 -0.61 0.87 -20.46
N LYS A 170 -0.55 -0.17 -21.30
CA LYS A 170 0.12 -0.15 -22.60
C LYS A 170 -0.82 -0.66 -23.68
N ILE A 171 -0.94 0.10 -24.76
CA ILE A 171 -1.64 -0.31 -25.98
C ILE A 171 -0.62 -1.01 -26.88
N ASP A 172 -0.94 -2.22 -27.32
CA ASP A 172 -0.08 -3.04 -28.18
C ASP A 172 -0.83 -3.45 -29.46
N ALA A 173 -0.37 -2.93 -30.60
CA ALA A 173 -0.94 -3.24 -31.91
C ALA A 173 -0.87 -4.74 -32.26
N LYS A 174 0.19 -5.44 -31.82
CA LYS A 174 0.30 -6.88 -32.02
C LYS A 174 -0.77 -7.63 -31.23
N ALA A 175 -0.99 -7.23 -29.98
CA ALA A 175 -2.04 -7.81 -29.15
C ALA A 175 -3.44 -7.64 -29.80
N ILE A 176 -3.69 -6.53 -30.48
CA ILE A 176 -4.94 -6.30 -31.23
C ILE A 176 -5.07 -7.31 -32.38
N SER A 177 -4.04 -7.47 -33.21
CA SER A 177 -4.05 -8.43 -34.32
C SER A 177 -4.20 -9.89 -33.84
N ASP A 178 -3.48 -10.25 -32.77
CA ASP A 178 -3.54 -11.58 -32.16
C ASP A 178 -4.95 -11.87 -31.59
N ALA A 179 -5.56 -10.91 -30.89
CA ALA A 179 -6.90 -11.06 -30.33
C ALA A 179 -7.98 -11.18 -31.41
N LEU A 180 -7.86 -10.43 -32.51
CA LEU A 180 -8.79 -10.54 -33.63
C LEU A 180 -8.63 -11.86 -34.37
N THR A 181 -7.40 -12.38 -34.47
CA THR A 181 -7.16 -13.72 -35.05
C THR A 181 -7.80 -14.81 -34.19
N LEU A 182 -7.60 -14.78 -32.88
CA LEU A 182 -8.20 -15.75 -31.94
C LEU A 182 -9.73 -15.68 -31.91
N ALA A 183 -10.32 -14.49 -32.04
CA ALA A 183 -11.78 -14.35 -32.03
C ALA A 183 -12.46 -15.00 -33.25
N MET A 184 -11.73 -15.29 -34.32
CA MET A 184 -12.27 -15.88 -35.54
C MET A 184 -12.29 -17.41 -35.50
N ASP A 185 -11.36 -18.04 -34.78
CA ASP A 185 -11.39 -19.46 -34.46
C ASP A 185 -12.65 -19.83 -33.64
#